data_AF-A0A965I617-F1
#
_entry.id   AF-A0A965I617-F1
#
_cell.length_a   1.000
_cell.length_b   1.000
_cell.length_c   1.000
_cell.angle_alpha   90.00
_cell.angle_beta   90.00
_cell.angle_gamma   90.00
#
_symmetry.space_group_name_H-M   'P 1'
#
loop_
_entity.id
_entity.type
_entity.pdbx_description
1 polymer ?
#
loop_
_entity_poly.entity_id
_entity_poly.type
_entity_poly.pdbx_seq_one_letter_code
_entity_poly.pdbx_strand_id
1 'polypeptide(L)' 'MTEQIMDIHQILEHLPHRYPFVLVDRVLELEPGKNIKAVKNVSINEPFFPGHFPHHPVMPGVLIV' A
#
# COMPACT_ATOMS: atom_id res chain seq x y z
N MET A 1 -10.57 -0.53 -18.95
CA MET A 1 -9.60 -1.04 -17.95
C MET A 1 -8.35 -0.20 -18.10
N THR A 2 -7.99 0.57 -17.08
CA THR A 2 -6.69 1.23 -17.04
C THR A 2 -5.62 0.14 -16.95
N GLU A 3 -4.65 0.13 -17.87
CA GLU A 3 -3.48 -0.73 -17.73
C GLU A 3 -2.74 -0.33 -16.44
N GLN A 4 -2.48 -1.31 -15.58
CA GLN A 4 -1.68 -1.14 -14.37
C GLN A 4 -0.23 -1.44 -14.73
N ILE A 5 0.72 -0.62 -14.27
CA ILE A 5 2.14 -0.80 -14.62
C ILE A 5 2.79 -1.89 -13.78
N MET A 6 2.43 -2.00 -12.49
CA MET A 6 2.90 -3.11 -11.64
C MET A 6 1.82 -3.61 -10.68
N ASP A 7 1.76 -4.94 -10.55
CA ASP A 7 0.95 -5.62 -9.54
C ASP A 7 1.74 -5.98 -8.27
N ILE A 8 1.07 -6.64 -7.32
CA ILE A 8 1.68 -7.02 -6.03
C ILE A 8 2.84 -8.00 -6.19
N HIS A 9 2.83 -8.90 -7.17
CA HIS A 9 3.91 -9.87 -7.35
C HIS A 9 5.20 -9.17 -7.75
N GLN A 10 5.11 -8.26 -8.73
CA GLN A 10 6.24 -7.44 -9.17
C GLN A 10 6.73 -6.53 -8.03
N ILE A 11 5.82 -5.92 -7.25
CA ILE A 11 6.20 -5.09 -6.09
C ILE A 11 7.00 -5.89 -5.06
N LEU A 12 6.63 -7.15 -4.79
CA LEU A 12 7.31 -8.01 -3.81
C LEU A 12 8.69 -8.49 -4.27
N GLU A 13 8.94 -8.53 -5.58
CA GLU A 13 10.28 -8.78 -6.14
C GLU A 13 11.21 -7.58 -5.94
N HIS A 14 10.67 -6.36 -6.06
CA HIS A 14 11.45 -5.13 -5.92
C HIS A 14 11.63 -4.66 -4.47
N LEU A 15 10.65 -4.89 -3.60
CA LEU A 15 10.68 -4.45 -2.21
C LEU A 15 10.95 -5.62 -1.25
N PRO A 16 11.78 -5.42 -0.21
CA PRO A 16 12.01 -6.44 0.82
C PRO A 16 10.84 -6.55 1.82
N HIS A 17 9.94 -5.54 1.85
CA HIS A 17 8.82 -5.48 2.78
C HIS A 17 7.86 -6.65 2.60
N ARG A 18 7.36 -7.20 3.71
CA ARG A 18 6.39 -8.31 3.75
C ARG A 18 5.31 -8.00 4.77
N TYR A 19 4.24 -8.79 4.77
CA TYR A 19 3.18 -8.66 5.77
C TYR A 19 3.76 -8.62 7.20
N PRO A 20 3.31 -7.68 8.07
CA PRO A 20 2.22 -6.71 7.86
C PRO A 20 2.65 -5.32 7.36
N PHE A 21 3.87 -5.16 6.82
CA PHE A 21 4.49 -3.87 6.46
C PHE A 21 4.75 -3.68 4.96
N VAL A 22 4.18 -4.52 4.09
CA VAL A 22 4.04 -4.17 2.67
C VAL A 22 2.78 -3.32 2.49
N LEU A 23 2.96 -2.04 2.18
CA LEU A 23 1.88 -1.04 2.18
C LEU A 23 1.68 -0.37 0.82
N VAL A 24 2.02 -1.08 -0.26
CA VAL A 24 1.75 -0.69 -1.64
C VAL A 24 1.16 -1.90 -2.35
N ASP A 25 -0.07 -1.76 -2.86
CA ASP A 25 -0.77 -2.88 -3.50
C ASP A 25 -0.48 -2.93 -5.00
N ARG A 26 -0.44 -1.76 -5.66
CA ARG A 26 -0.31 -1.62 -7.13
C ARG A 26 0.31 -0.29 -7.53
N VAL A 27 0.95 -0.26 -8.70
CA VAL A 27 1.43 0.97 -9.36
C VAL A 27 0.58 1.28 -10.58
N LEU A 28 0.04 2.50 -10.61
CA LEU A 28 -0.82 3.00 -11.68
C LEU A 28 -0.04 3.73 -12.77
N GLU A 29 0.97 4.51 -12.39
CA GLU A 29 1.80 5.31 -13.31
C GLU A 29 3.26 5.31 -12.80
N LEU A 30 4.23 5.27 -13.73
CA LEU A 30 5.65 5.25 -13.42
C LEU A 30 6.43 5.97 -14.52
N GLU A 31 7.08 7.07 -14.15
CA GLU A 31 8.06 7.78 -14.97
C GLU A 31 9.42 7.66 -14.27
N PRO A 32 10.31 6.75 -14.72
CA PRO A 32 11.58 6.50 -14.07
C PRO A 32 12.41 7.78 -13.86
N GLY A 33 12.87 7.99 -12.63
CA GLY A 33 13.66 9.17 -12.26
C GLY A 33 12.83 10.46 -12.09
N LYS A 34 11.50 10.42 -12.26
CA LYS A 34 10.63 11.59 -12.18
C LYS A 34 9.44 11.42 -11.24
N ASN A 35 8.57 10.44 -11.47
CA ASN A 35 7.34 10.27 -10.69
C ASN A 35 6.89 8.80 -10.62
N ILE A 36 6.18 8.45 -9.56
CA ILE A 36 5.46 7.19 -9.39
C ILE A 36 4.11 7.46 -8.72
N LYS A 37 3.05 6.84 -9.22
CA LYS A 37 1.71 6.88 -8.63
C LYS A 37 1.28 5.47 -8.28
N ALA A 38 1.10 5.21 -6.99
CA ALA A 38 0.74 3.90 -6.47
C ALA A 38 -0.53 3.96 -5.62
N VAL A 39 -1.10 2.79 -5.32
CA VAL A 39 -2.30 2.64 -4.51
C VAL A 39 -2.05 1.62 -3.41
N LYS A 40 -2.52 1.96 -2.21
CA LYS A 40 -2.79 1.04 -1.10
C LYS A 40 -4.29 1.10 -0.83
N ASN A 41 -4.98 -0.03 -0.94
CA ASN A 41 -6.39 -0.14 -0.57
C ASN A 41 -6.51 -0.27 0.94
N VAL A 42 -7.34 0.54 1.57
CA VAL A 42 -7.54 0.49 3.03
C VAL A 42 -8.74 -0.43 3.34
N SER A 43 -8.55 -1.41 4.23
CA SER A 43 -9.58 -2.37 4.63
C SER A 43 -9.64 -2.55 6.13
N ILE A 44 -10.85 -2.67 6.70
CA ILE A 44 -11.04 -2.92 8.14
C ILE A 44 -10.38 -4.22 8.62
N ASN A 45 -10.06 -5.14 7.70
CA ASN A 45 -9.41 -6.42 7.99
C ASN A 45 -7.87 -6.31 8.17
N GLU A 46 -7.32 -5.10 8.30
CA GLU A 46 -5.88 -4.91 8.49
C GLU A 46 -5.48 -4.93 9.98
N PRO A 47 -4.29 -5.48 10.31
CA PRO A 47 -3.92 -5.84 11.68
C PRO A 47 -3.77 -4.66 12.65
N PHE A 48 -3.61 -3.44 12.16
CA PHE A 48 -3.47 -2.24 12.99
C PHE A 48 -4.82 -1.61 13.39
N PHE A 49 -5.92 -1.88 12.67
CA PHE A 49 -7.22 -1.29 12.99
C PHE A 49 -7.84 -1.70 14.33
N PRO A 50 -7.67 -2.94 14.83
CA PRO A 50 -8.12 -3.29 16.19
C PRO A 50 -7.52 -2.39 17.28
N GLY A 51 -6.31 -1.87 17.06
CA GLY A 51 -5.60 -1.00 18.00
C GLY A 51 -5.67 0.50 17.68
N HIS A 52 -6.14 0.90 16.51
CA HIS A 52 -6.04 2.28 16.03
C HIS A 52 -7.34 2.75 15.34
N PHE A 53 -8.40 3.08 16.09
CA PHE A 53 -8.63 2.85 17.52
C PHE A 53 -9.84 1.92 17.70
N PRO A 54 -9.98 1.23 18.85
CA PRO A 54 -11.18 0.44 19.13
C PRO A 54 -12.46 1.27 18.88
N HIS A 55 -13.40 0.71 18.10
CA HIS A 55 -14.65 1.36 17.67
C HIS A 55 -14.51 2.63 16.79
N HIS A 56 -13.30 3.04 16.43
CA HIS A 56 -13.03 4.18 15.57
C HIS A 56 -11.78 3.92 14.71
N PRO A 57 -11.90 3.06 13.67
CA PRO A 57 -10.76 2.67 12.84
C PRO A 57 -10.26 3.87 12.03
N VAL A 58 -8.99 4.21 12.20
CA VAL A 58 -8.30 5.31 11.50
C VAL A 58 -7.00 4.77 10.94
N MET A 59 -6.68 5.04 9.67
CA MET A 59 -5.39 4.66 9.09
C MET A 59 -4.28 5.41 9.84
N PRO A 60 -3.28 4.73 10.44
CA PRO A 60 -2.21 5.44 11.13
C PRO A 60 -1.44 6.33 10.18
N GLY A 61 -1.35 7.63 10.48
CA GLY A 61 -0.69 8.61 9.60
C GLY A 61 0.78 8.29 9.34
N VAL A 62 1.45 7.69 10.33
CA VAL A 62 2.85 7.23 10.21
C VAL A 62 3.07 6.11 9.19
N LEU A 63 2.00 5.43 8.75
CA LEU A 63 2.06 4.40 7.71
C LEU A 63 1.80 4.98 6.29
N ILE A 64 1.54 6.29 6.18
CA ILE A 64 1.32 7.00 4.90
C ILE A 64 2.60 7.73 4.44
N VAL A 65 3.52 8.03 5.38
CA VAL A 65 4.72 8.86 5.18
C VAL A 65 5.73 8.25 4.21
#